data_AF-A0A1T4YA33-F1
#
_entry.id   AF-A0A1T4YA33-F1
#
_cell.length_a   1.000
_cell.length_b   1.000
_cell.length_c   1.000
_cell.angle_alpha   90.00
_cell.angle_beta   90.00
_cell.angle_gamma   90.00
#
_symmetry.space_group_name_H-M   'P 1'
#
loop_
_entity.id
_entity.type
_entity.pdbx_description
1 polymer ?
#
loop_
_entity_poly.entity_id
_entity_poly.type
_entity_poly.pdbx_seq_one_letter_code
_entity_poly.pdbx_strand_id
1 'polypeptide(L)'
;YTGGFEDLHKYRVFEFGQENPYIYVSLADEKLTYQIFSVWVCDSNADTDCIQADPDDAAFQQILDKAVAGCAFDYGVDVTTADHILTLSTCTADPNSRLLVVAKLIDGGDVDVAS
;
A
#
# COMPACT_ATOMS: atom_id res chain seq x y z
N TYR A 1 18.34 1.83 12.75
CA TYR A 1 17.39 2.89 12.40
C TYR A 1 16.60 3.18 13.67
N THR A 2 16.18 4.42 13.94
CA THR A 2 15.15 4.71 14.96
C THR A 2 14.36 5.93 14.47
N GLY A 3 13.19 5.67 13.88
CA GLY A 3 12.26 6.69 13.37
C GLY A 3 11.84 6.50 11.91
N GLY A 4 10.71 7.09 11.52
CA GLY A 4 10.12 6.96 10.18
C GLY A 4 9.30 5.69 9.99
N PHE A 5 9.47 5.02 8.85
CA PHE A 5 8.72 3.81 8.45
C PHE A 5 9.47 2.50 8.74
N GLU A 6 10.33 2.47 9.77
CA GLU A 6 11.10 1.27 10.14
C GLU A 6 10.18 0.07 10.47
N ASP A 7 9.07 0.33 11.15
CA ASP A 7 8.12 -0.72 11.54
C ASP A 7 7.38 -1.36 10.36
N LEU A 8 7.39 -0.73 9.17
CA LEU A 8 6.84 -1.36 7.97
C LEU A 8 7.59 -2.66 7.62
N HIS A 9 8.86 -2.80 8.03
CA HIS A 9 9.61 -4.04 7.82
C HIS A 9 9.02 -5.25 8.54
N LYS A 10 8.23 -5.05 9.61
CA LYS A 10 7.54 -6.13 10.33
C LYS A 10 6.50 -6.84 9.46
N TYR A 11 5.91 -6.14 8.49
CA TYR A 11 4.96 -6.71 7.52
C TYR A 11 5.57 -7.71 6.53
N ARG A 12 6.90 -7.88 6.52
CA ARG A 12 7.56 -8.99 5.80
C ARG A 12 7.31 -10.35 6.45
N VAL A 13 6.75 -10.37 7.67
CA VAL A 13 6.30 -11.57 8.37
C VAL A 13 4.79 -11.66 8.22
N PHE A 14 4.30 -12.76 7.64
CA PHE A 14 2.89 -12.91 7.30
C PHE A 14 1.97 -12.78 8.52
N GLU A 15 2.33 -13.45 9.62
CA GLU A 15 1.57 -13.46 10.88
C GLU A 15 1.42 -12.05 11.45
N PHE A 16 2.47 -11.23 11.36
CA PHE A 16 2.39 -9.83 11.79
C PHE A 16 1.35 -9.05 10.97
N GLY A 17 1.28 -9.28 9.66
CA GLY A 17 0.28 -8.68 8.79
C GLY A 17 -1.15 -9.15 9.11
N GLN A 18 -1.32 -10.41 9.50
CA GLN A 18 -2.63 -10.93 9.93
C GLN A 18 -3.07 -10.35 11.28
N GLU A 19 -2.15 -10.17 12.22
CA GLU A 19 -2.42 -9.59 13.54
C GLU A 19 -2.61 -8.06 13.49
N ASN A 20 -2.04 -7.40 12.48
CA ASN A 20 -2.05 -5.94 12.33
C ASN A 20 -2.55 -5.52 10.92
N PRO A 21 -3.78 -5.88 10.52
CA PRO A 21 -4.22 -5.76 9.13
C PRO A 21 -4.63 -4.35 8.72
N TYR A 22 -4.71 -3.40 9.66
CA TYR A 22 -5.29 -2.07 9.42
C TYR A 22 -4.28 -0.95 9.60
N ILE A 23 -4.36 0.04 8.72
CA ILE A 23 -3.69 1.33 8.80
C ILE A 23 -4.77 2.40 8.99
N TYR A 24 -4.61 3.24 10.01
CA TYR A 24 -5.54 4.33 10.31
C TYR A 24 -4.92 5.66 9.92
N VAL A 25 -5.59 6.42 9.05
CA VAL A 25 -5.20 7.77 8.65
C VAL A 25 -6.22 8.75 9.21
N SER A 26 -5.76 9.72 10.01
CA SER A 26 -6.60 10.80 10.52
C SER A 26 -6.27 12.07 9.75
N LEU A 27 -7.25 12.59 9.02
CA LEU A 27 -7.22 13.89 8.39
C LEU A 27 -7.89 14.92 9.31
N ALA A 28 -7.95 16.19 8.90
CA ALA A 28 -8.53 17.25 9.72
C ALA A 28 -10.00 16.96 10.11
N ASP A 29 -10.78 16.45 9.15
CA ASP A 29 -12.22 16.24 9.30
C ASP A 29 -12.63 14.76 9.24
N GLU A 30 -11.67 13.86 9.00
CA GLU A 30 -11.97 12.48 8.61
C GLU A 30 -11.05 11.46 9.29
N LYS A 31 -11.57 10.24 9.43
CA LYS A 31 -10.83 9.07 9.86
C LYS A 31 -11.02 7.99 8.80
N LEU A 32 -9.92 7.57 8.21
CA LEU A 32 -9.87 6.58 7.16
C LEU A 32 -9.23 5.31 7.72
N THR A 33 -9.84 4.17 7.44
CA THR A 33 -9.31 2.85 7.74
C THR A 33 -8.96 2.15 6.45
N TYR A 34 -7.70 1.79 6.30
CA TYR A 34 -7.19 1.02 5.18
C TYR A 34 -6.85 -0.40 5.63
N GLN A 35 -7.26 -1.41 4.87
CA GLN A 35 -6.92 -2.81 5.09
C GLN A 35 -5.79 -3.23 4.17
N ILE A 36 -4.70 -3.74 4.73
CA ILE A 36 -3.53 -4.20 3.98
C ILE A 36 -3.91 -5.39 3.13
N PHE A 37 -3.50 -5.36 1.85
CA PHE A 37 -3.68 -6.47 0.92
C PHE A 37 -2.38 -6.87 0.21
N SER A 38 -1.34 -6.04 0.27
CA SER A 38 -0.07 -6.38 -0.38
C SER A 38 1.16 -5.83 0.34
N VAL A 39 2.23 -6.63 0.34
CA VAL A 39 3.56 -6.29 0.85
C VAL A 39 4.63 -6.87 -0.06
N TRP A 40 5.49 -6.03 -0.64
CA TRP A 40 6.58 -6.50 -1.52
C TRP A 40 7.77 -5.54 -1.59
N VAL A 41 8.85 -6.02 -2.23
CA VAL A 41 10.04 -5.21 -2.51
C VAL A 41 10.10 -4.91 -4.01
N CYS A 42 10.20 -3.64 -4.38
CA CYS A 42 10.40 -3.20 -5.75
C CYS A 42 11.79 -2.57 -5.94
N ASP A 43 12.26 -2.53 -7.19
CA ASP A 43 13.45 -1.76 -7.59
C ASP A 43 13.04 -0.28 -7.78
N SER A 44 13.68 0.62 -7.04
CA SER A 44 13.33 2.04 -7.03
C SER A 44 13.69 2.80 -8.30
N ASN A 45 14.55 2.24 -9.15
CA ASN A 45 14.94 2.82 -10.43
C ASN A 45 14.04 2.35 -11.58
N ALA A 46 13.44 1.17 -11.43
CA ALA A 46 12.61 0.55 -12.46
C ALA A 46 11.09 0.62 -12.17
N ASP A 47 10.68 0.79 -10.91
CA ASP A 47 9.28 0.74 -10.50
C ASP A 47 8.87 2.00 -9.72
N THR A 48 8.43 3.01 -10.48
CA THR A 48 7.89 4.27 -9.94
C THR A 48 6.37 4.31 -9.95
N ASP A 49 5.71 3.37 -10.63
CA ASP A 49 4.27 3.41 -10.89
C ASP A 49 3.49 3.32 -9.57
N CYS A 50 3.96 2.47 -8.65
CA CYS A 50 3.34 2.20 -7.35
C CYS A 50 3.26 3.40 -6.39
N ILE A 51 3.88 4.54 -6.71
CA ILE A 51 3.82 5.79 -5.91
C ILE A 51 3.16 6.95 -6.67
N GLN A 52 2.53 6.67 -7.82
CA GLN A 52 1.75 7.67 -8.54
C GLN A 52 0.46 8.00 -7.76
N ALA A 53 0.28 9.28 -7.42
CA ALA A 53 -0.84 9.73 -6.59
C ALA A 53 -2.17 9.84 -7.34
N ASP A 54 -2.10 10.03 -8.66
CA ASP A 54 -3.27 10.22 -9.53
C ASP A 54 -3.04 9.50 -10.88
N PRO A 55 -3.12 8.16 -10.89
CA PRO A 55 -3.03 7.37 -12.11
C PRO A 55 -4.36 7.35 -12.87
N ASP A 56 -4.29 7.35 -14.21
CA ASP A 56 -5.44 6.97 -15.03
C ASP A 56 -5.81 5.48 -14.82
N ASP A 57 -6.99 5.06 -15.28
CA ASP A 57 -7.47 3.69 -15.07
C ASP A 57 -6.48 2.59 -15.51
N ALA A 58 -5.75 2.82 -16.61
CA ALA A 58 -4.81 1.85 -17.15
C ALA A 58 -3.55 1.76 -16.27
N ALA A 59 -3.01 2.91 -15.87
CA ALA A 59 -1.90 2.98 -14.93
C ALA A 59 -2.31 2.44 -13.56
N PHE A 60 -3.55 2.69 -13.11
CA PHE A 60 -4.03 2.20 -11.83
C PHE A 60 -4.18 0.69 -11.82
N GLN A 61 -4.76 0.10 -12.89
CA GLN A 61 -4.79 -1.34 -13.05
C GLN A 61 -3.39 -1.95 -13.02
N GLN A 62 -2.41 -1.32 -13.66
CA GLN A 62 -1.02 -1.78 -13.62
C GLN A 62 -0.42 -1.75 -12.20
N ILE A 63 -0.76 -0.74 -11.40
CA ILE A 63 -0.35 -0.67 -9.99
C ILE A 63 -0.97 -1.81 -9.18
N LEU A 64 -2.27 -2.08 -9.36
CA LEU A 64 -2.95 -3.19 -8.70
C LEU A 64 -2.36 -4.54 -9.11
N ASP A 65 -2.11 -4.76 -10.40
CA ASP A 65 -1.51 -5.98 -10.92
C ASP A 65 -0.12 -6.22 -10.32
N LYS A 66 0.71 -5.17 -10.25
CA LYS A 66 2.02 -5.22 -9.60
C LYS A 66 1.91 -5.52 -8.11
N ALA A 67 0.96 -4.90 -7.41
CA ALA A 67 0.74 -5.14 -5.99
C ALA A 67 0.34 -6.59 -5.73
N VAL A 68 -0.56 -7.14 -6.53
CA VAL A 68 -0.99 -8.55 -6.42
C VAL A 68 0.14 -9.50 -6.78
N ALA A 69 0.82 -9.28 -7.92
CA ALA A 69 1.88 -10.16 -8.40
C ALA A 69 3.15 -10.11 -7.53
N GLY A 70 3.45 -8.94 -6.94
CA GLY A 70 4.60 -8.75 -6.08
C GLY A 70 4.41 -9.27 -4.66
N CYS A 71 3.17 -9.38 -4.20
CA CYS A 71 2.89 -9.78 -2.81
C CYS A 71 3.36 -11.21 -2.55
N ALA A 72 4.09 -11.39 -1.45
CA ALA A 72 4.48 -12.73 -1.00
C ALA A 72 3.31 -13.50 -0.32
N PHE A 73 2.20 -12.82 -0.04
CA PHE A 73 1.17 -13.29 0.87
C PHE A 73 -0.24 -13.09 0.30
N ASP A 74 -1.15 -13.98 0.70
CA ASP A 74 -2.57 -13.84 0.43
C ASP A 74 -3.27 -13.34 1.71
N TYR A 75 -3.77 -12.10 1.65
CA TYR A 75 -4.52 -11.47 2.74
C TYR A 75 -6.04 -11.62 2.58
N GLY A 76 -6.53 -12.23 1.49
CA GLY A 76 -7.96 -12.42 1.23
C GLY A 76 -8.74 -11.13 1.02
N VAL A 77 -8.10 -10.10 0.46
CA VAL A 77 -8.70 -8.79 0.19
C VAL A 77 -8.75 -8.55 -1.32
N ASP A 78 -9.98 -8.46 -1.85
CA ASP A 78 -10.21 -8.15 -3.27
C ASP A 78 -10.05 -6.66 -3.55
N VAL A 79 -9.33 -6.33 -4.63
CA VAL A 79 -9.08 -4.96 -5.10
C VAL A 79 -9.43 -4.82 -6.57
N THR A 80 -10.00 -3.67 -6.93
CA THR A 80 -10.40 -3.30 -8.28
C THR A 80 -10.10 -1.82 -8.52
N THR A 81 -10.18 -1.36 -9.77
CA THR A 81 -10.00 0.06 -10.10
C THR A 81 -11.10 0.99 -9.55
N ALA A 82 -12.19 0.44 -8.99
CA ALA A 82 -13.20 1.22 -8.29
C ALA A 82 -12.83 1.51 -6.82
N ASP A 83 -11.74 0.92 -6.31
CA ASP A 83 -11.30 1.09 -4.93
C ASP A 83 -10.25 2.20 -4.81
N HIS A 84 -10.14 2.79 -3.61
CA HIS A 84 -9.04 3.68 -3.26
C HIS A 84 -7.98 2.91 -2.48
N ILE A 85 -6.70 3.17 -2.79
CA ILE A 85 -5.57 2.54 -2.08
C ILE A 85 -4.66 3.56 -1.41
N LEU A 86 -3.90 3.08 -0.44
CA LEU A 86 -2.77 3.77 0.20
C LEU A 86 -1.52 2.92 -0.03
N THR A 87 -0.49 3.51 -0.63
CA THR A 87 0.84 2.91 -0.74
C THR A 87 1.82 3.58 0.21
N LEU A 88 2.37 2.82 1.15
CA LEU A 88 3.47 3.25 2.00
C LEU A 88 4.79 2.69 1.47
N SER A 89 5.72 3.57 1.13
CA SER A 89 7.03 3.22 0.58
C SER A 89 8.16 3.57 1.54
N THR A 90 9.04 2.61 1.83
CA THR A 90 10.21 2.82 2.70
C THR A 90 11.48 2.25 2.10
N CYS A 91 12.62 2.82 2.51
CA CYS A 91 13.94 2.35 2.10
C CYS A 91 14.21 0.93 2.65
N THR A 92 15.08 0.19 1.97
CA THR A 92 15.61 -1.07 2.49
C THR A 92 17.11 -0.93 2.76
N ALA A 93 17.77 -2.03 3.13
CA ALA A 93 19.24 -2.07 3.19
C ALA A 93 19.88 -1.88 1.80
N ASP A 94 19.18 -2.25 0.72
CA ASP A 94 19.56 -1.92 -0.64
C ASP A 94 19.04 -0.50 -0.98
N PRO A 95 19.93 0.45 -1.33
CA PRO A 95 19.52 1.80 -1.71
C PRO A 95 18.64 1.85 -2.98
N ASN A 96 18.73 0.83 -3.84
CA ASN A 96 17.96 0.70 -5.07
C ASN A 96 16.65 -0.07 -4.87
N SER A 97 16.27 -0.40 -3.63
CA SER A 97 15.02 -1.11 -3.38
C SER A 97 14.15 -0.38 -2.37
N ARG A 98 12.83 -0.53 -2.53
CA ARG A 98 11.82 -0.05 -1.58
C ARG A 98 10.96 -1.20 -1.11
N LEU A 99 10.60 -1.17 0.16
CA LEU A 99 9.51 -1.99 0.68
C LEU A 99 8.22 -1.19 0.49
N LEU A 100 7.23 -1.83 -0.11
CA LEU A 100 5.90 -1.30 -0.31
C LEU A 100 4.92 -2.07 0.56
N VAL A 101 4.08 -1.34 1.29
CA VAL A 101 2.90 -1.87 1.97
C VAL A 101 1.71 -1.15 1.37
N VAL A 102 0.77 -1.91 0.80
CA VAL A 102 -0.39 -1.36 0.09
C VAL A 102 -1.67 -1.85 0.73
N ALA A 103 -2.58 -0.91 0.92
CA ALA A 103 -3.82 -1.12 1.65
C ALA A 103 -5.01 -0.49 0.92
N LYS A 104 -6.16 -1.15 0.98
CA LYS A 104 -7.45 -0.74 0.41
C LYS A 104 -8.25 0.07 1.42
N LEU A 105 -8.85 1.18 1.03
CA LEU A 105 -9.79 1.93 1.88
C LEU A 105 -11.03 1.07 2.14
N ILE A 106 -11.36 0.83 3.41
CA ILE A 106 -12.55 0.02 3.81
C ILE A 106 -13.55 0.81 4.65
N ASP A 107 -13.14 1.93 5.23
CA ASP A 107 -14.01 2.84 5.96
C ASP A 107 -13.43 4.25 5.89
N GLY A 108 -14.26 5.19 5.48
CA GLY A 108 -13.96 6.60 5.27
C GLY A 108 -15.26 7.21 4.80
N GLY A 109 -15.73 8.28 5.45
CA GLY A 109 -16.98 8.93 5.03
C GLY A 109 -16.93 9.24 3.54
N ASP A 110 -18.07 9.18 2.83
CA ASP A 110 -18.19 9.33 1.36
C ASP A 110 -17.25 10.43 0.83
N VAL A 111 -16.06 10.03 0.39
CA VAL A 111 -15.09 10.92 -0.24
C VAL A 111 -15.24 10.74 -1.74
N ASP A 112 -15.82 11.75 -2.36
CA ASP A 112 -15.60 12.05 -3.77
C ASP A 112 -14.13 12.50 -3.86
N VAL A 113 -13.20 11.54 -3.96
CA VAL A 113 -11.78 11.83 -4.20
C VAL A 113 -11.74 12.36 -5.62
N ALA A 114 -11.74 13.69 -5.75
CA ALA A 114 -11.77 14.37 -7.04
C ALA A 114 -10.65 13.81 -7.95
N SER A 115 -11.10 13.36 -9.11
CA SER A 115 -10.29 12.91 -10.26
C SER A 115 -9.60 14.07 -10.98
#